data_AF-A0A133U537-F1
#
_entry.id   AF-A0A133U537-F1
#
_cell.length_a   1.000
_cell.length_b   1.000
_cell.length_c   1.000
_cell.angle_alpha   90.00
_cell.angle_beta   90.00
_cell.angle_gamma   90.00
#
_symmetry.space_group_name_H-M   'P 1'
#
loop_
_entity.id
_entity.type
_entity.pdbx_description
1 polymer ?
#
loop_
_entity_poly.entity_id
_entity_poly.type
_entity_poly.pdbx_seq_one_letter_code
_entity_poly.pdbx_strand_id
1 'polypeptide(L)'
;MKEGEIQIDHDECNACGVCVSFCPYEALYIERAKGLFAEKERPSVGEDVGKKLFIESEKCIECGECAYRCPKEGAIRHTGFVQAME
;
A
#
# COMPACT_ATOMS: atom_id res chain seq x y z
N MET A 1 -12.72 -13.81 11.50
CA MET A 1 -11.41 -13.22 11.80
C MET A 1 -11.16 -12.16 10.75
N LYS A 2 -11.43 -10.90 11.07
CA LYS A 2 -11.17 -9.74 10.20
C LYS A 2 -10.89 -8.58 11.13
N GLU A 3 -9.64 -8.40 11.52
CA GLU A 3 -9.23 -7.24 12.29
C GLU A 3 -7.77 -6.96 11.94
N GLY A 4 -7.59 -6.46 10.72
CA GLY A 4 -6.32 -6.07 10.14
C GLY A 4 -6.61 -5.31 8.86
N GLU A 5 -6.17 -4.06 8.70
CA GLU A 5 -6.20 -3.34 7.42
C GLU A 5 -4.76 -3.10 6.93
N ILE A 6 -4.56 -3.07 5.62
CA ILE A 6 -3.26 -2.73 5.03
C ILE A 6 -3.29 -1.27 4.62
N GLN A 7 -2.43 -0.46 5.23
CA GLN A 7 -2.27 0.96 4.91
C GLN A 7 -0.94 1.17 4.17
N ILE A 8 -0.98 1.93 3.08
CA ILE A 8 0.21 2.32 2.30
C ILE A 8 0.45 3.81 2.47
N ASP A 9 1.65 4.15 2.93
CA ASP A 9 2.14 5.52 2.93
C ASP A 9 2.82 5.80 1.59
N HIS A 10 2.16 6.58 0.74
CA HIS A 10 2.62 6.83 -0.63
C HIS A 10 3.75 7.86 -0.73
N ASP A 11 4.06 8.57 0.34
CA ASP A 11 5.20 9.47 0.42
C ASP A 11 6.46 8.69 0.80
N GLU A 12 6.34 7.70 1.69
CA GLU A 12 7.44 6.80 2.04
C GLU A 12 7.64 5.67 1.02
N CYS A 13 6.57 5.18 0.38
CA CYS A 13 6.63 4.11 -0.60
C CYS A 13 7.29 4.56 -1.91
N ASN A 14 8.42 3.95 -2.24
CA ASN A 14 9.17 4.21 -3.47
C ASN A 14 8.79 3.28 -4.64
N ALA A 15 7.71 2.49 -4.50
CA ALA A 15 7.25 1.53 -5.50
C ALA A 15 8.35 0.54 -5.97
N CYS A 16 9.16 0.01 -5.04
CA CYS A 16 10.21 -0.96 -5.36
C CYS A 16 9.70 -2.34 -5.82
N GLY A 17 8.46 -2.71 -5.48
CA GLY A 17 7.82 -3.94 -5.95
C GLY A 17 8.04 -5.19 -5.08
N VAL A 18 8.77 -5.11 -3.97
CA VAL A 18 8.97 -6.27 -3.06
C VAL A 18 7.64 -6.86 -2.59
N CYS A 19 6.71 -6.00 -2.14
CA CYS A 19 5.39 -6.43 -1.67
C CYS A 19 4.54 -7.08 -2.77
N VAL A 20 4.71 -6.68 -4.04
CA VAL A 20 4.04 -7.29 -5.20
C VAL A 20 4.55 -8.70 -5.41
N SER A 21 5.88 -8.90 -5.37
CA SER A 21 6.50 -10.22 -5.59
C SER A 21 6.16 -11.26 -4.51
N PHE A 22 5.93 -10.83 -3.27
CA PHE A 22 5.65 -11.75 -2.15
C PHE A 22 4.16 -11.95 -1.85
N CYS A 23 3.26 -11.17 -2.45
CA CYS A 23 1.82 -11.33 -2.20
C CYS A 23 1.30 -12.59 -2.92
N PRO A 24 0.94 -13.67 -2.20
CA PRO A 24 0.50 -14.91 -2.84
C PRO A 24 -0.92 -14.81 -3.43
N TYR A 25 -1.64 -13.72 -3.13
CA TYR A 25 -2.99 -13.43 -3.62
C TYR A 25 -2.99 -12.48 -4.81
N GLU A 26 -1.81 -12.02 -5.27
CA GLU A 26 -1.69 -11.07 -6.37
C GLU A 26 -2.56 -9.81 -6.15
N ALA A 27 -2.73 -9.42 -4.89
CA ALA A 27 -3.60 -8.32 -4.47
C ALA A 27 -2.90 -6.95 -4.55
N LEU A 28 -1.61 -6.91 -4.90
CA LEU A 28 -0.79 -5.71 -4.91
C LEU A 28 -0.24 -5.48 -6.32
N TYR A 29 -0.33 -4.25 -6.81
CA TYR A 29 0.18 -3.87 -8.13
C TYR A 29 0.72 -2.45 -8.16
N ILE A 30 1.65 -2.16 -9.07
CA ILE A 30 2.25 -0.83 -9.24
C ILE A 30 1.80 -0.25 -10.57
N GLU A 31 1.25 0.96 -10.54
CA GLU A 31 0.82 1.68 -11.72
C GLU A 31 1.26 3.16 -11.67
N ARG A 32 1.35 3.81 -12.84
CA ARG A 32 1.55 5.26 -12.89
C ARG A 32 0.27 5.96 -12.50
N ALA A 33 0.33 6.75 -11.43
CA ALA A 33 -0.78 7.56 -10.98
C ALA A 33 -0.74 8.94 -11.65
N LYS A 34 -1.92 9.55 -11.78
CA LYS A 34 -2.10 10.92 -12.24
C LYS A 34 -2.80 11.73 -11.16
N GLY A 35 -2.49 13.03 -11.07
CA GLY A 35 -3.23 13.96 -10.22
C GLY A 35 -4.72 13.95 -10.61
N LEU A 36 -5.59 13.83 -9.61
CA LEU A 36 -7.04 13.76 -9.81
C LEU A 36 -7.76 15.04 -9.37
N PHE A 37 -7.12 15.88 -8.56
CA PHE A 37 -7.70 17.10 -7.99
C PHE A 37 -6.70 18.24 -8.08
N ALA A 38 -7.12 19.39 -8.60
CA ALA A 38 -6.30 20.60 -8.60
C ALA A 38 -6.50 21.36 -7.29
N GLU A 39 -5.50 21.34 -6.42
CA GLU A 39 -5.41 22.21 -5.23
C GLU A 39 -4.02 22.87 -5.20
N LYS A 40 -3.87 24.00 -4.51
CA LYS A 40 -2.61 24.79 -4.52
C LYS A 40 -1.37 24.00 -4.08
N GLU A 41 -1.56 22.98 -3.25
CA GLU A 41 -0.49 22.16 -2.65
C GLU A 41 -0.53 20.69 -3.11
N ARG A 42 -1.33 20.36 -4.15
CA ARG A 42 -1.51 18.99 -4.65
C ARG A 42 -1.29 18.91 -6.17
N PRO A 43 -1.01 17.70 -6.70
CA PRO A 43 -0.75 17.49 -8.13
C PRO A 43 -1.92 17.95 -8.99
N SER A 44 -1.64 18.69 -10.06
CA SER A 44 -2.69 19.17 -10.97
C SER A 44 -3.42 18.00 -11.64
N VAL A 45 -4.67 18.23 -12.07
CA VAL A 45 -5.42 17.20 -12.82
C VAL A 45 -4.62 16.75 -14.04
N GLY A 46 -4.34 15.45 -14.12
CA GLY A 46 -3.58 14.84 -15.20
C GLY A 46 -2.05 14.91 -15.06
N GLU A 47 -1.53 15.59 -14.04
CA GLU A 47 -0.09 15.63 -13.74
C GLU A 47 0.45 14.23 -13.41
N ASP A 48 1.61 13.86 -13.95
CA ASP A 48 2.26 12.59 -13.63
C ASP A 48 2.82 12.65 -12.19
N VAL A 49 2.31 11.79 -11.31
CA VAL A 49 2.74 11.71 -9.91
C VAL A 49 3.66 10.50 -9.66
N GLY A 50 4.21 9.95 -10.73
CA GLY A 50 5.05 8.76 -10.71
C GLY A 50 4.29 7.46 -10.43
N LYS A 51 5.06 6.43 -10.07
CA LYS A 51 4.54 5.09 -9.78
C LYS A 51 4.04 5.02 -8.35
N LYS A 52 2.85 4.46 -8.16
CA LYS A 52 2.24 4.23 -6.83
C LYS A 52 1.78 2.78 -6.72
N LEU A 53 1.77 2.27 -5.49
CA LEU A 53 1.39 0.90 -5.15
C LEU A 53 -0.09 0.85 -4.77
N PHE A 54 -0.87 -0.03 -5.38
CA PHE A 54 -2.30 -0.16 -5.14
C PHE A 54 -2.64 -1.54 -4.59
N ILE A 55 -3.75 -1.61 -3.84
CA ILE A 55 -4.30 -2.85 -3.29
C ILE A 55 -5.63 -3.13 -3.97
N GLU A 56 -5.77 -4.33 -4.54
CA GLU A 56 -7.04 -4.87 -4.98
C GLU A 56 -7.73 -5.54 -3.78
N SER A 57 -8.66 -4.81 -3.16
CA SER A 57 -9.32 -5.22 -1.91
C SER A 57 -10.08 -6.54 -2.00
N GLU A 58 -10.56 -6.91 -3.19
CA GLU A 58 -11.25 -8.18 -3.42
C GLU A 58 -10.32 -9.40 -3.32
N LYS A 59 -9.02 -9.21 -3.57
CA LYS A 59 -7.99 -10.25 -3.45
C LYS A 59 -7.23 -10.20 -2.13
N CYS A 60 -7.17 -9.02 -1.50
CA CYS A 60 -6.45 -8.84 -0.25
C CYS A 60 -7.18 -9.52 0.90
N ILE A 61 -6.54 -10.49 1.54
CA ILE A 61 -7.06 -11.14 2.75
C ILE A 61 -6.48 -10.55 4.04
N GLU A 62 -5.78 -9.41 3.95
CA GLU A 62 -5.26 -8.69 5.11
C GLU A 62 -4.27 -9.55 5.95
N CYS A 63 -3.40 -10.33 5.30
CA CYS A 63 -2.47 -11.23 6.00
C CYS A 63 -1.22 -10.54 6.58
N GLY A 64 -0.91 -9.32 6.15
CA GLY A 64 0.22 -8.53 6.66
C GLY A 64 1.61 -8.87 6.10
N GLU A 65 1.77 -9.87 5.21
CA GLU A 65 3.09 -10.24 4.67
C GLU A 65 3.77 -9.06 3.94
N CYS A 66 3.00 -8.21 3.26
CA CYS A 66 3.53 -7.01 2.62
C CYS A 66 4.09 -5.98 3.61
N ALA A 67 3.48 -5.84 4.80
CA ALA A 67 3.98 -4.98 5.86
C ALA A 67 5.26 -5.57 6.49
N TYR A 68 5.30 -6.89 6.68
CA TYR A 68 6.48 -7.59 7.22
C TYR A 68 7.68 -7.55 6.27
N ARG A 69 7.45 -7.70 4.95
CA ARG A 69 8.52 -7.78 3.94
C ARG A 69 8.96 -6.42 3.40
N CYS A 70 8.23 -5.34 3.67
CA CYS A 70 8.57 -4.04 3.12
C CYS A 70 9.95 -3.59 3.65
N PRO A 71 10.96 -3.37 2.79
CA PRO A 71 12.29 -2.95 3.25
C PRO A 71 12.31 -1.48 3.69
N LYS A 72 11.25 -0.72 3.39
CA LYS A 72 11.10 0.69 3.72
C LYS A 72 10.18 0.79 4.93
N GLU A 73 10.78 1.08 6.08
CA GLU A 73 10.07 1.27 7.34
C GLU A 73 8.93 2.29 7.17
N GLY A 74 7.74 1.96 7.68
CA GLY A 74 6.57 2.84 7.64
C GLY A 74 5.82 2.92 6.30
N ALA A 75 6.39 2.44 5.19
CA ALA A 75 5.74 2.52 3.88
C ALA A 75 4.49 1.63 3.77
N ILE A 76 4.45 0.50 4.46
CA ILE A 76 3.29 -0.39 4.54
C ILE A 76 3.08 -0.78 6.00
N ARG A 77 1.86 -0.59 6.50
CA ARG A 77 1.46 -0.96 7.86
C ARG A 77 0.30 -1.96 7.79
N HIS A 78 0.31 -2.93 8.69
CA HIS A 78 -0.81 -3.83 8.94
C HIS A 78 -1.39 -3.47 10.30
N THR A 79 -2.54 -2.79 10.33
CA THR A 79 -3.16 -2.37 11.58
C THR A 79 -4.27 -3.32 11.94
N GLY A 80 -3.96 -4.23 12.88
CA GLY A 80 -4.89 -5.17 13.48
C GLY A 80 -4.65 -5.22 14.98
N PHE A 81 -5.72 -5.38 15.77
CA PHE A 81 -5.62 -5.53 17.22
C PHE A 81 -4.93 -6.86 17.51
N VAL A 82 -3.61 -6.86 17.67
CA VAL A 82 -2.96 -7.95 18.38
C VAL A 82 -3.40 -7.83 19.83
N GLN A 83 -4.51 -8.49 20.20
CA GLN A 83 -4.60 -8.94 21.58
C GLN A 83 -3.38 -9.84 21.77
N ALA A 84 -2.35 -9.30 22.42
CA ALA A 84 -1.34 -10.11 23.06
C ALA A 84 -2.10 -11.17 23.85
N MET A 85 -2.02 -12.41 23.39
CA MET A 85 -2.51 -13.55 24.13
C MET A 85 -1.58 -13.67 25.33
N GLU A 86 -2.03 -13.16 26.48
CA GLU A 86 -1.58 -13.64 27.79
C GLU A 86 -2.26 -14.98 28.09
#